data_AF-A0A2V8DQY7-F1
#
_entry.id   AF-A0A2V8DQY7-F1
#
_cell.length_a   1.000
_cell.length_b   1.000
_cell.length_c   1.000
_cell.angle_alpha   90.00
_cell.angle_beta   90.00
_cell.angle_gamma   90.00
#
_symmetry.space_group_name_H-M   'P 1'
#
loop_
_entity.id
_entity.type
_entity.pdbx_description
1 polymer ?
#
loop_
_entity_poly.entity_id
_entity_poly.type
_entity_poly.pdbx_seq_one_letter_code
_entity_poly.pdbx_strand_id
1 'polypeptide(L)'
;MSTACSSRSGKCGHRDVLNMNDADYMTRALFHAARGRGRTSPNPVVGAVVVSSDGVVVGQGFHQRAGEPHAEVRALDAAGARAAGATLYCTLEPCSHVGRTGPCVERIVNAGIVRVVAAIEDPNPLVRGRGFTFLRQRGIPVEVGTCAADARWQNQSFLTLLETGRPFVTLKAAVSLDGYLAARPAHPVDVGGFQPACTPRPCRGGRYRRRGGNDTCRRPSSDYPRCLSGAPPAAGRLRP
;
A
#
# COMPACT_ATOMS: atom_id res chain seq x y z
N MET A 1 18.40 -35.76 58.71
CA MET A 1 17.98 -34.52 58.03
C MET A 1 18.09 -34.76 56.55
N SER A 2 16.94 -34.94 55.92
CA SER A 2 16.76 -35.37 54.53
C SER A 2 16.68 -34.14 53.63
N THR A 3 17.40 -34.10 52.53
CA THR A 3 17.13 -33.13 51.47
C THR A 3 17.39 -33.77 50.11
N ALA A 4 16.31 -34.29 49.53
CA ALA A 4 16.26 -34.81 48.18
C ALA A 4 16.41 -33.65 47.18
N CYS A 5 17.34 -33.79 46.24
CA CYS A 5 17.39 -32.98 45.02
C CYS A 5 16.23 -33.42 44.12
N SER A 6 15.11 -32.71 44.23
CA SER A 6 13.91 -32.97 43.42
C SER A 6 14.10 -32.39 42.01
N SER A 7 14.16 -33.31 41.04
CA SER A 7 14.10 -33.03 39.60
C SER A 7 12.83 -32.24 39.26
N ARG A 8 12.96 -30.93 39.03
CA ARG A 8 11.91 -30.17 38.36
C ARG A 8 12.05 -30.38 36.86
N SER A 9 11.29 -31.34 36.36
CA SER A 9 10.92 -31.43 34.96
C SER A 9 10.25 -30.12 34.54
N GLY A 10 11.02 -29.27 33.86
CA GLY A 10 10.49 -28.11 33.15
C GLY A 10 9.55 -28.63 32.07
N LYS A 11 8.25 -28.62 32.34
CA LYS A 11 7.23 -28.78 31.30
C LYS A 11 7.38 -27.57 30.38
N CYS A 12 8.01 -27.80 29.23
CA CYS A 12 7.90 -26.95 28.05
C CYS A 12 6.40 -26.66 27.84
N GLY A 13 6.02 -25.40 28.03
CA GLY A 13 4.64 -24.93 27.92
C GLY A 13 4.16 -25.05 26.48
N HIS A 14 3.72 -26.23 26.09
CA HIS A 14 2.92 -26.42 24.90
C HIS A 14 1.47 -26.08 25.25
N ARG A 15 1.05 -24.83 24.99
CA ARG A 15 -0.32 -24.40 24.58
C ARG A 15 -0.52 -22.89 24.75
N ASP A 16 0.08 -22.12 23.83
CA ASP A 16 -0.51 -20.88 23.30
C ASP A 16 -0.58 -21.06 21.78
N VAL A 17 -1.44 -21.99 21.33
CA VAL A 17 -1.74 -22.14 19.90
C VAL A 17 -2.70 -21.00 19.53
N LEU A 18 -2.12 -19.84 19.26
CA LEU A 18 -2.48 -18.86 18.22
C LEU A 18 -3.99 -18.63 17.97
N ASN A 19 -4.71 -17.99 18.90
CA ASN A 19 -5.89 -17.22 18.52
C ASN A 19 -5.42 -15.88 17.94
N MET A 20 -5.30 -15.80 16.61
CA MET A 20 -5.04 -14.54 15.91
C MET A 20 -6.23 -13.58 16.09
N ASN A 21 -5.92 -12.30 16.34
CA ASN A 21 -6.93 -11.24 16.48
C ASN A 21 -7.12 -10.44 15.17
N ASP A 22 -8.05 -9.49 15.16
CA ASP A 22 -8.33 -8.65 13.98
C ASP A 22 -7.08 -7.91 13.46
N ALA A 23 -6.19 -7.47 14.37
CA ALA A 23 -4.97 -6.76 13.99
C ALA A 23 -3.94 -7.68 13.32
N ASP A 24 -3.88 -8.96 13.69
CA ASP A 24 -3.00 -9.94 13.04
C ASP A 24 -3.44 -10.18 11.58
N TYR A 25 -4.74 -10.35 11.34
CA TYR A 25 -5.28 -10.51 9.99
C TYR A 25 -5.15 -9.23 9.17
N MET A 26 -5.36 -8.06 9.78
CA MET A 26 -5.16 -6.78 9.09
C MET A 26 -3.68 -6.55 8.76
N THR A 27 -2.76 -6.93 9.63
CA THR A 27 -1.31 -6.91 9.35
C THR A 27 -0.98 -7.80 8.15
N ARG A 28 -1.63 -8.96 8.04
CA ARG A 28 -1.49 -9.83 6.86
C ARG A 28 -2.07 -9.19 5.60
N ALA A 29 -3.21 -8.50 5.68
CA ALA A 29 -3.75 -7.73 4.56
C ALA A 29 -2.78 -6.61 4.12
N LEU A 30 -2.19 -5.89 5.07
CA LEU A 30 -1.15 -4.87 4.83
C LEU A 30 0.12 -5.44 4.19
N PHE A 31 0.52 -6.66 4.58
CA PHE A 31 1.61 -7.38 3.93
C PHE A 31 1.30 -7.66 2.45
N HIS A 32 0.08 -8.11 2.13
CA HIS A 32 -0.33 -8.31 0.75
C HIS A 32 -0.41 -6.99 -0.03
N ALA A 33 -0.94 -5.92 0.57
CA ALA A 33 -1.01 -4.59 -0.03
C ALA A 33 0.36 -4.08 -0.48
N ALA A 34 1.40 -4.30 0.33
CA ALA A 34 2.77 -3.86 0.03
C ALA A 34 3.32 -4.43 -1.28
N ARG A 35 2.82 -5.56 -1.77
CA ARG A 35 3.21 -6.18 -3.05
C ARG A 35 2.76 -5.39 -4.28
N GLY A 36 1.75 -4.53 -4.14
CA GLY A 36 1.28 -3.63 -5.19
C GLY A 36 2.11 -2.36 -5.35
N ARG A 37 3.02 -2.08 -4.40
CA ARG A 37 3.81 -0.84 -4.39
C ARG A 37 4.54 -0.64 -5.71
N GLY A 38 4.30 0.51 -6.31
CA GLY A 38 4.92 0.91 -7.56
C GLY A 38 4.25 0.47 -8.84
N ARG A 39 3.22 -0.37 -8.74
CA ARG A 39 2.52 -0.94 -9.89
C ARG A 39 1.07 -0.48 -10.00
N THR A 40 0.50 0.03 -8.90
CA THR A 40 -0.92 0.43 -8.82
C THR A 40 -1.18 1.87 -9.22
N SER A 41 -0.19 2.78 -9.20
CA SER A 41 -0.40 4.20 -9.51
C SER A 41 -1.12 4.39 -10.87
N PRO A 42 -2.19 5.21 -10.92
CA PRO A 42 -2.66 6.18 -9.92
C PRO A 42 -3.50 5.61 -8.76
N ASN A 43 -3.82 4.32 -8.77
CA ASN A 43 -4.67 3.69 -7.75
C ASN A 43 -3.90 3.42 -6.44
N PRO A 44 -4.61 3.31 -5.29
CA PRO A 44 -4.00 2.98 -4.00
C PRO A 44 -3.43 1.57 -3.99
N VAL A 45 -2.52 1.32 -3.06
CA VAL A 45 -2.14 -0.06 -2.70
C VAL A 45 -3.17 -0.59 -1.71
N VAL A 46 -3.82 -1.69 -2.08
CA VAL A 46 -4.87 -2.30 -1.25
C VAL A 46 -4.57 -3.79 -1.14
N GLY A 47 -4.76 -4.33 0.05
CA GLY A 47 -4.69 -5.75 0.34
C GLY A 47 -5.97 -6.20 1.04
N ALA A 48 -6.31 -7.47 0.86
CA ALA A 48 -7.47 -8.08 1.48
C ALA A 48 -7.18 -9.53 1.84
N VAL A 49 -7.75 -10.01 2.96
CA VAL A 49 -7.73 -11.41 3.36
C VAL A 49 -9.13 -11.84 3.79
N VAL A 50 -9.52 -13.07 3.43
CA VAL A 50 -10.77 -13.70 3.83
C VAL A 50 -10.45 -14.78 4.84
N VAL A 51 -11.09 -14.72 6.00
CA VAL A 51 -10.84 -15.59 7.14
C VAL A 51 -12.14 -16.31 7.50
N SER A 52 -12.12 -17.63 7.47
CA SER A 52 -13.28 -18.45 7.85
C SER A 52 -13.57 -18.35 9.35
N SER A 53 -14.74 -18.84 9.76
CA SER A 53 -15.21 -18.78 11.14
C SER A 53 -14.32 -19.53 12.15
N ASP A 54 -13.51 -20.46 11.68
CA ASP A 54 -12.51 -21.21 12.45
C ASP A 54 -11.14 -20.50 12.53
N GLY A 55 -11.01 -19.28 12.00
CA GLY A 55 -9.77 -18.49 12.03
C GLY A 55 -8.77 -18.84 10.92
N VAL A 56 -9.16 -19.62 9.92
CA VAL A 56 -8.26 -19.99 8.81
C VAL A 56 -8.33 -18.97 7.69
N VAL A 57 -7.17 -18.52 7.20
CA VAL A 57 -7.11 -17.67 6.00
C VAL A 57 -7.42 -18.52 4.76
N VAL A 58 -8.60 -18.32 4.19
CA VAL A 58 -9.10 -19.08 3.03
C VAL A 58 -8.89 -18.35 1.72
N GLY A 59 -8.70 -17.03 1.74
CA GLY A 59 -8.43 -16.22 0.55
C GLY A 59 -7.54 -15.03 0.85
N GLN A 60 -6.74 -14.60 -0.12
CA GLN A 60 -5.85 -13.46 0.02
C GLN A 60 -5.65 -12.78 -1.33
N GLY A 61 -5.61 -11.45 -1.33
CA GLY A 61 -5.57 -10.64 -2.54
C GLY A 61 -4.90 -9.30 -2.31
N PHE A 62 -4.40 -8.72 -3.40
CA PHE A 62 -3.92 -7.34 -3.43
C PHE A 62 -4.17 -6.74 -4.81
N HIS A 63 -4.36 -5.43 -4.86
CA HIS A 63 -4.49 -4.74 -6.14
C HIS A 63 -3.13 -4.73 -6.85
N GLN A 64 -3.05 -5.42 -8.00
CA GLN A 64 -1.77 -5.66 -8.67
C GLN A 64 -1.35 -4.50 -9.57
N ARG A 65 -2.31 -3.93 -10.31
CA ARG A 65 -2.10 -2.84 -11.29
C ARG A 65 -3.40 -2.07 -11.54
N ALA A 66 -3.29 -0.80 -11.93
CA ALA A 66 -4.45 0.00 -12.31
C ALA A 66 -5.26 -0.65 -13.45
N GLY A 67 -6.58 -0.75 -13.26
CA GLY A 67 -7.50 -1.37 -14.22
C GLY A 67 -7.67 -2.89 -14.08
N GLU A 68 -6.87 -3.55 -13.24
CA GLU A 68 -7.08 -4.95 -12.87
C GLU A 68 -8.02 -5.08 -11.67
N PRO A 69 -8.52 -6.30 -11.36
CA PRO A 69 -9.35 -6.54 -10.19
C PRO A 69 -8.75 -5.99 -8.89
N HIS A 70 -9.63 -5.45 -8.05
CA HIS A 70 -9.30 -4.96 -6.73
C HIS A 70 -8.91 -6.10 -5.78
N ALA A 71 -8.36 -5.75 -4.61
CA ALA A 71 -7.84 -6.72 -3.66
C ALA A 71 -8.93 -7.66 -3.15
N GLU A 72 -10.11 -7.12 -2.88
CA GLU A 72 -11.30 -7.81 -2.39
C GLU A 72 -11.75 -8.88 -3.39
N VAL A 73 -11.87 -8.51 -4.67
CA VAL A 73 -12.24 -9.45 -5.73
C VAL A 73 -11.27 -10.62 -5.78
N ARG A 74 -9.96 -10.35 -5.78
CA ARG A 74 -8.94 -11.41 -5.80
C ARG A 74 -8.96 -12.29 -4.54
N ALA A 75 -9.22 -11.70 -3.37
CA ALA A 75 -9.30 -12.45 -2.12
C ALA A 75 -10.56 -13.35 -2.09
N LEU A 76 -11.69 -12.86 -2.59
CA LEU A 76 -12.94 -13.61 -2.71
C LEU A 76 -12.83 -14.73 -3.76
N ASP A 77 -12.24 -14.45 -4.92
CA ASP A 77 -11.98 -15.46 -5.96
C ASP A 77 -11.07 -16.59 -5.42
N ALA A 78 -10.05 -16.24 -4.63
CA ALA A 78 -9.17 -17.22 -3.99
C ALA A 78 -9.87 -18.02 -2.88
N ALA A 79 -10.82 -17.42 -2.16
CA ALA A 79 -11.62 -18.10 -1.15
C ALA A 79 -12.65 -19.06 -1.79
N GLY A 80 -13.25 -18.67 -2.91
CA GLY A 80 -14.33 -19.41 -3.57
C GLY A 80 -15.51 -19.61 -2.62
N ALA A 81 -16.08 -20.82 -2.59
CA ALA A 81 -17.20 -21.16 -1.71
C ALA A 81 -16.91 -20.97 -0.21
N ARG A 82 -15.63 -20.98 0.19
CA ARG A 82 -15.21 -20.79 1.59
C ARG A 82 -15.37 -19.35 2.08
N ALA A 83 -15.74 -18.40 1.21
CA ALA A 83 -16.06 -17.04 1.60
C ALA A 83 -17.41 -16.93 2.33
N ALA A 84 -18.33 -17.88 2.13
CA ALA A 84 -19.62 -17.87 2.80
C ALA A 84 -19.44 -18.07 4.31
N GLY A 85 -20.02 -17.17 5.12
CA GLY A 85 -19.85 -17.19 6.57
C GLY A 85 -18.51 -16.63 7.07
N ALA A 86 -17.65 -16.13 6.18
CA ALA A 86 -16.31 -15.64 6.52
C ALA A 86 -16.29 -14.14 6.89
N THR A 87 -15.17 -13.72 7.47
CA THR A 87 -14.82 -12.31 7.70
C THR A 87 -13.85 -11.82 6.63
N LEU A 88 -14.12 -10.65 6.06
CA LEU A 88 -13.21 -9.96 5.14
C LEU A 88 -12.44 -8.87 5.88
N TYR A 89 -11.12 -8.90 5.79
CA TYR A 89 -10.25 -7.81 6.24
C TYR A 89 -9.72 -7.07 5.01
N CYS A 90 -9.90 -5.75 4.95
CA CYS A 90 -9.45 -4.92 3.84
C CYS A 90 -8.69 -3.68 4.32
N THR A 91 -7.61 -3.31 3.66
CA THR A 91 -6.78 -2.16 4.09
C THR A 91 -7.37 -0.79 3.72
N LEU A 92 -8.45 -0.74 2.94
CA LEU A 92 -9.16 0.47 2.50
C LEU A 92 -10.66 0.15 2.35
N GLU A 93 -11.52 1.16 2.44
CA GLU A 93 -12.96 1.01 2.18
C GLU A 93 -13.23 0.31 0.83
N PRO A 94 -14.03 -0.77 0.81
CA PRO A 94 -14.40 -1.44 -0.44
C PRO A 94 -15.20 -0.52 -1.36
N CYS A 95 -14.87 -0.50 -2.65
CA CYS A 95 -15.50 0.44 -3.58
C CYS A 95 -17.00 0.13 -3.80
N SER A 96 -17.80 1.20 -3.83
CA SER A 96 -19.25 1.18 -4.07
C SER A 96 -19.67 1.75 -5.43
N HIS A 97 -18.74 2.34 -6.18
CA HIS A 97 -19.00 2.90 -7.50
C HIS A 97 -18.66 1.88 -8.59
N VAL A 98 -19.36 2.00 -9.72
CA VAL A 98 -19.04 1.25 -10.94
C VAL A 98 -17.84 1.91 -11.61
N GLY A 99 -16.68 1.27 -11.52
CA GLY A 99 -15.47 1.67 -12.23
C GLY A 99 -15.29 0.86 -13.51
N ARG A 100 -14.03 0.53 -13.84
CA ARG A 100 -13.70 -0.43 -14.92
C ARG A 100 -14.04 -1.86 -14.54
N THR A 101 -14.00 -2.15 -13.25
CA THR A 101 -14.49 -3.38 -12.62
C THR A 101 -15.76 -3.05 -11.85
N GLY A 102 -16.70 -4.00 -11.79
CA GLY A 102 -17.93 -3.84 -10.98
C GLY A 102 -17.63 -3.56 -9.49
N PRO A 103 -18.60 -3.04 -8.73
CA PRO A 103 -18.40 -2.61 -7.35
C PRO A 103 -18.03 -3.78 -6.44
N CYS A 104 -17.00 -3.60 -5.60
CA CYS A 104 -16.55 -4.64 -4.67
C CYS A 104 -17.64 -5.01 -3.66
N VAL A 105 -18.44 -4.04 -3.22
CA VAL A 105 -19.48 -4.28 -2.19
C VAL A 105 -20.55 -5.28 -2.63
N GLU A 106 -20.90 -5.34 -3.90
CA GLU A 106 -21.84 -6.36 -4.42
C GLU A 106 -21.20 -7.75 -4.39
N ARG A 107 -19.91 -7.85 -4.76
CA ARG A 107 -19.16 -9.11 -4.69
C ARG A 107 -19.07 -9.63 -3.25
N ILE A 108 -18.86 -8.74 -2.28
CA ILE A 108 -18.79 -9.08 -0.85
C ILE A 108 -20.11 -9.70 -0.37
N VAL A 109 -21.24 -9.06 -0.72
CA VAL A 109 -22.58 -9.55 -0.38
C VAL A 109 -22.85 -10.90 -1.06
N ASN A 110 -22.59 -11.00 -2.36
CA ASN A 110 -22.84 -12.23 -3.12
C ASN A 110 -21.95 -13.41 -2.68
N ALA A 111 -20.77 -13.13 -2.13
CA ALA A 111 -19.88 -14.15 -1.58
C ALA A 111 -20.32 -14.67 -0.20
N GLY A 112 -21.34 -14.07 0.42
CA GLY A 112 -21.85 -14.47 1.73
C GLY A 112 -20.93 -14.09 2.90
N ILE A 113 -20.14 -13.03 2.76
CA ILE A 113 -19.34 -12.47 3.86
C ILE A 113 -20.28 -11.95 4.95
N VAL A 114 -20.01 -12.32 6.21
CA VAL A 114 -20.86 -11.96 7.36
C VAL A 114 -20.32 -10.84 8.21
N ARG A 115 -19.04 -10.47 8.02
CA ARG A 115 -18.36 -9.40 8.77
C ARG A 115 -17.26 -8.78 7.92
N VAL A 116 -17.13 -7.45 7.98
CA VAL A 116 -16.04 -6.72 7.31
C VAL A 116 -15.27 -5.89 8.33
N VAL A 117 -13.95 -6.00 8.29
CA VAL A 117 -13.03 -5.17 9.08
C VAL A 117 -12.16 -4.37 8.10
N ALA A 118 -12.19 -3.05 8.21
CA ALA A 118 -11.44 -2.16 7.34
C ALA A 118 -10.43 -1.31 8.11
N ALA A 119 -9.26 -1.06 7.53
CA ALA A 119 -8.27 -0.21 8.21
C ALA A 119 -8.62 1.28 8.16
N ILE A 120 -9.01 1.78 6.99
CA ILE A 120 -9.33 3.19 6.77
C ILE A 120 -10.51 3.38 5.82
N GLU A 121 -11.24 4.48 6.02
CA GLU A 121 -12.24 4.99 5.07
C GLU A 121 -11.56 5.60 3.85
N ASP A 122 -12.18 5.50 2.67
CA ASP A 122 -11.66 6.13 1.45
C ASP A 122 -11.99 7.63 1.45
N PRO A 123 -11.00 8.55 1.36
CA PRO A 123 -11.28 9.99 1.31
C PRO A 123 -11.92 10.44 -0.02
N ASN A 124 -11.96 9.59 -1.05
CA ASN A 124 -12.57 9.90 -2.32
C ASN A 124 -14.07 10.22 -2.16
N PRO A 125 -14.57 11.41 -2.53
CA PRO A 125 -15.98 11.79 -2.38
C PRO A 125 -16.98 10.84 -3.06
N LEU A 126 -16.53 10.08 -4.08
CA LEU A 126 -17.36 9.09 -4.76
C LEU A 126 -17.59 7.82 -3.94
N VAL A 127 -16.69 7.52 -2.99
CA VAL A 127 -16.68 6.28 -2.18
C VAL A 127 -16.98 6.56 -0.71
N ARG A 128 -16.41 7.63 -0.16
CA ARG A 128 -16.39 7.99 1.26
C ARG A 128 -17.65 7.57 2.03
N GLY A 129 -17.53 6.50 2.79
CA GLY A 129 -18.55 5.96 3.69
C GLY A 129 -19.74 5.27 2.99
N ARG A 130 -19.84 5.35 1.66
CA ARG A 130 -20.92 4.73 0.87
C ARG A 130 -20.75 3.22 0.80
N GLY A 131 -19.50 2.73 0.71
CA GLY A 131 -19.22 1.29 0.72
C GLY A 131 -19.60 0.67 2.05
N PHE A 132 -19.19 1.31 3.14
CA PHE A 132 -19.58 0.88 4.50
C PHE A 132 -21.08 0.96 4.73
N THR A 133 -21.73 2.04 4.30
CA THR A 133 -23.20 2.20 4.39
C THR A 133 -23.93 1.08 3.64
N PHE A 134 -23.51 0.77 2.41
CA PHE A 134 -24.11 -0.27 1.59
C PHE A 134 -24.06 -1.65 2.25
N LEU A 135 -22.94 -1.99 2.87
CA LEU A 135 -22.73 -3.27 3.57
C LEU A 135 -23.59 -3.35 4.85
N ARG A 136 -23.59 -2.29 5.66
CA ARG A 136 -24.40 -2.22 6.89
C ARG A 136 -25.90 -2.33 6.61
N GLN A 137 -26.39 -1.69 5.55
CA GLN A 137 -27.79 -1.79 5.12
C GLN A 137 -28.22 -3.21 4.73
N ARG A 138 -27.27 -4.11 4.43
CA ARG A 138 -27.50 -5.52 4.10
C ARG A 138 -27.22 -6.45 5.27
N GLY A 139 -27.08 -5.91 6.48
CA GLY A 139 -26.89 -6.69 7.70
C GLY A 139 -25.45 -7.18 7.92
N ILE A 140 -24.48 -6.68 7.17
CA ILE A 140 -23.06 -7.03 7.36
C ILE A 140 -22.45 -6.00 8.33
N PRO A 141 -22.03 -6.38 9.55
CA PRO A 141 -21.34 -5.49 10.47
C PRO A 141 -19.99 -5.06 9.88
N VAL A 142 -19.69 -3.77 10.02
CA VAL A 142 -18.47 -3.16 9.50
C VAL A 142 -17.73 -2.42 10.62
N GLU A 143 -16.54 -2.90 10.94
CA GLU A 143 -15.60 -2.26 11.87
C GLU A 143 -14.50 -1.53 11.09
N VAL A 144 -14.14 -0.34 11.55
CA VAL A 144 -13.18 0.53 10.86
C VAL A 144 -12.15 1.04 11.86
N GLY A 145 -10.87 1.01 11.49
CA GLY A 145 -9.77 1.61 12.27
C GLY A 145 -8.64 0.65 12.64
N THR A 146 -8.80 -0.65 12.41
CA THR A 146 -7.78 -1.67 12.71
C THR A 146 -6.52 -1.41 11.87
N CYS A 147 -5.37 -1.20 12.52
CA CYS A 147 -4.10 -0.84 11.86
C CYS A 147 -4.20 0.40 10.93
N ALA A 148 -5.06 1.37 11.27
CA ALA A 148 -5.28 2.56 10.43
C ALA A 148 -4.00 3.36 10.17
N ALA A 149 -3.13 3.51 11.16
CA ALA A 149 -1.87 4.24 11.04
C ALA A 149 -0.96 3.62 9.95
N ASP A 150 -0.83 2.29 9.95
CA ASP A 150 -0.04 1.58 8.95
C ASP A 150 -0.65 1.68 7.56
N ALA A 151 -1.97 1.54 7.45
CA ALA A 151 -2.69 1.69 6.17
C ALA A 151 -2.54 3.10 5.59
N ARG A 152 -2.65 4.15 6.43
CA ARG A 152 -2.39 5.54 6.05
C ARG A 152 -0.95 5.73 5.57
N TRP A 153 0.01 5.16 6.29
CA TRP A 153 1.41 5.21 5.90
C TRP A 153 1.66 4.54 4.54
N GLN A 154 1.11 3.35 4.29
CA GLN A 154 1.29 2.66 3.00
C GLN A 154 0.74 3.46 1.82
N ASN A 155 -0.35 4.21 2.04
CA ASN A 155 -1.03 5.01 1.02
C ASN A 155 -0.77 6.52 1.11
N GLN A 156 0.24 6.97 1.85
CA GLN A 156 0.47 8.38 2.14
C GLN A 156 0.45 9.27 0.88
N SER A 157 1.09 8.81 -0.19
CA SER A 157 1.14 9.54 -1.46
C SER A 157 -0.22 9.68 -2.15
N PHE A 158 -1.05 8.65 -2.07
CA PHE A 158 -2.41 8.63 -2.63
C PHE A 158 -3.35 9.49 -1.77
N LEU A 159 -3.31 9.31 -0.45
CA LEU A 159 -4.15 10.05 0.49
C LEU A 159 -3.84 11.54 0.47
N THR A 160 -2.56 11.94 0.42
CA THR A 160 -2.18 13.37 0.35
C THR A 160 -2.80 14.04 -0.88
N LEU A 161 -2.78 13.38 -2.03
CA LEU A 161 -3.35 13.91 -3.26
C LEU A 161 -4.87 14.13 -3.13
N LEU A 162 -5.58 13.16 -2.55
CA LEU A 162 -7.03 13.24 -2.40
C LEU A 162 -7.48 14.22 -1.31
N GLU A 163 -6.80 14.21 -0.15
CA GLU A 163 -7.16 15.03 1.01
C GLU A 163 -6.78 16.51 0.81
N THR A 164 -5.67 16.79 0.12
CA THR A 164 -5.13 18.17 0.01
C THR A 164 -5.18 18.76 -1.40
N GLY A 165 -5.47 17.95 -2.42
CA GLY A 165 -5.38 18.36 -3.82
C GLY A 165 -3.94 18.61 -4.30
N ARG A 166 -2.92 18.25 -3.50
CA ARG A 166 -1.50 18.48 -3.80
C ARG A 166 -0.72 17.17 -3.83
N PRO A 167 0.31 17.03 -4.69
CA PRO A 167 1.11 15.82 -4.72
C PRO A 167 1.90 15.65 -3.41
N PHE A 168 2.07 14.41 -2.98
CA PHE A 168 3.04 14.08 -1.94
C PHE A 168 4.47 14.24 -2.48
N VAL A 169 5.28 15.03 -1.81
CA VAL A 169 6.64 15.37 -2.24
C VAL A 169 7.66 14.83 -1.25
N THR A 170 8.63 14.09 -1.76
CA THR A 170 9.83 13.71 -1.01
C THR A 170 11.01 14.52 -1.53
N LEU A 171 11.62 15.33 -0.66
CA LEU A 171 12.88 15.99 -0.95
C LEU A 171 14.03 15.04 -0.59
N LYS A 172 14.93 14.78 -1.53
CA LYS A 172 16.18 14.05 -1.29
C LYS A 172 17.35 15.02 -1.52
N ALA A 173 18.20 15.18 -0.51
CA ALA A 173 19.47 15.89 -0.58
C ALA A 173 20.60 14.98 -0.09
N ALA A 174 21.78 15.11 -0.70
CA ALA A 174 23.03 14.57 -0.18
C ALA A 174 23.87 15.77 0.25
N VAL A 175 24.30 15.79 1.51
CA VAL A 175 25.09 16.87 2.11
C VAL A 175 26.34 16.29 2.74
N SER A 176 27.40 17.08 2.76
CA SER A 176 28.61 16.73 3.50
C SER A 176 28.33 16.74 5.00
N LEU A 177 29.25 16.20 5.81
CA LEU A 177 29.09 16.17 7.27
C LEU A 177 28.91 17.58 7.87
N ASP A 178 29.55 18.57 7.26
CA ASP A 178 29.45 20.01 7.58
C ASP A 178 28.28 20.72 6.87
N GLY A 179 27.38 19.98 6.21
CA GLY A 179 26.08 20.48 5.73
C GLY A 179 26.06 21.09 4.33
N TYR A 180 27.14 20.96 3.55
CA TYR A 180 27.24 21.54 2.21
C TYR A 180 26.76 20.57 1.11
N LEU A 181 26.08 21.11 0.09
CA LEU A 181 25.61 20.34 -1.07
C LEU A 181 26.69 20.15 -2.14
N ALA A 182 27.71 21.00 -2.15
CA ALA A 182 28.83 20.96 -3.08
C ALA A 182 30.03 21.71 -2.49
N ALA A 183 31.23 21.29 -2.87
CA ALA A 183 32.43 22.09 -2.65
C ALA A 183 32.49 23.29 -3.62
N ARG A 184 33.49 24.15 -3.43
CA ARG A 184 33.72 25.33 -4.27
C ARG A 184 33.88 24.92 -5.75
N PRO A 185 33.49 25.77 -6.72
CA PRO A 185 33.35 25.40 -8.14
C PRO A 185 34.56 24.70 -8.80
N ALA A 186 35.77 24.88 -8.28
CA ALA A 186 36.99 24.26 -8.81
C ALA A 186 37.27 22.84 -8.28
N HIS A 187 36.53 22.35 -7.28
CA HIS A 187 36.76 21.06 -6.64
C HIS A 187 35.47 20.23 -6.62
N PRO A 188 35.16 19.48 -7.69
CA PRO A 188 34.04 18.55 -7.64
C PRO A 188 34.30 17.46 -6.61
N VAL A 189 33.34 17.24 -5.72
CA VAL A 189 33.39 16.21 -4.69
C VAL A 189 32.12 15.35 -4.80
N ASP A 190 32.28 14.04 -4.66
CA ASP A 190 31.15 13.14 -4.47
C ASP A 190 30.73 13.20 -3.00
N VAL A 191 29.64 13.92 -2.74
CA VAL A 191 29.05 14.05 -1.41
C VAL A 191 28.20 12.81 -1.05
N GLY A 192 27.76 12.06 -2.05
CA GLY A 192 26.80 10.97 -1.88
C GLY A 192 27.45 9.63 -1.58
N GLY A 193 28.67 9.39 -2.07
CA GLY A 193 29.38 8.11 -2.01
C GLY A 193 28.55 7.00 -2.65
N PHE A 194 28.92 6.50 -3.83
CA PHE A 194 28.19 5.37 -4.43
C PHE A 194 28.39 4.08 -3.62
N GLN A 195 27.50 3.80 -2.67
CA GLN A 195 27.34 2.47 -2.06
C GLN A 195 26.09 1.78 -2.63
N PRO A 196 26.24 0.66 -3.37
CA PRO A 196 25.10 -0.03 -4.00
C PRO A 196 24.10 -0.62 -2.98
N ALA A 197 24.47 -0.74 -1.70
CA ALA A 197 23.65 -1.32 -0.64
C ALA A 197 22.80 -0.30 0.14
N CYS A 198 23.12 0.99 0.09
CA CYS A 198 22.47 2.02 0.92
C CYS A 198 21.58 2.95 0.09
N THR A 199 20.72 2.38 -0.78
CA THR A 199 19.55 3.13 -1.25
C THR A 199 18.54 3.24 -0.12
N PRO A 200 18.08 4.44 0.29
CA PRO A 200 16.89 4.54 1.10
C PRO A 200 15.75 3.85 0.32
N ARG A 201 15.17 2.84 0.97
CA ARG A 201 14.19 1.92 0.38
C ARG A 201 12.82 2.50 -0.03
N PRO A 202 12.41 3.79 0.17
CA PRO A 202 11.08 4.20 -0.28
C PRO A 202 11.03 4.68 -1.74
N CYS A 203 12.16 4.99 -2.40
CA CYS A 203 12.11 5.67 -3.72
C CYS A 203 12.05 4.74 -4.94
N ARG A 204 12.23 3.42 -4.79
CA ARG A 204 12.12 2.43 -5.88
C ARG A 204 10.80 1.68 -5.74
N GLY A 205 9.73 2.30 -6.22
CA GLY A 205 8.39 1.72 -6.17
C GLY A 205 7.47 2.56 -7.02
N GLY A 206 6.96 3.67 -6.50
CA GLY A 206 6.06 4.57 -7.22
C GLY A 206 6.58 5.09 -8.56
N ARG A 207 5.68 5.33 -9.52
CA ARG A 207 5.96 6.24 -10.65
C ARG A 207 6.08 7.67 -10.09
N TYR A 208 7.22 8.01 -9.52
CA TYR A 208 7.52 9.37 -9.08
C TYR A 208 7.95 10.21 -10.28
N ARG A 209 7.36 11.40 -10.46
CA ARG A 209 7.96 12.42 -11.34
C ARG A 209 9.17 13.00 -10.61
N ARG A 210 10.38 12.74 -11.13
CA ARG A 210 11.59 13.42 -10.67
C ARG A 210 11.61 14.83 -11.27
N ARG A 211 11.84 15.84 -10.42
CA ARG A 211 12.13 17.21 -10.84
C ARG A 211 13.52 17.58 -10.35
N GLY A 212 14.35 18.10 -11.24
CA GLY A 212 15.62 18.75 -10.93
C GLY A 212 15.59 20.17 -11.50
N GLY A 213 16.29 21.09 -10.85
CA GLY A 213 16.47 22.44 -11.39
C GLY A 213 17.30 22.40 -12.68
N ASN A 214 17.18 23.42 -13.50
CA ASN A 214 17.95 23.54 -14.75
C ASN A 214 19.46 23.49 -14.47
N ASP A 215 19.91 24.04 -13.34
CA ASP A 215 21.32 24.05 -12.93
C ASP A 215 21.84 22.66 -12.54
N THR A 216 20.95 21.76 -12.10
CA THR A 216 21.30 20.36 -11.80
C THR A 216 21.59 19.57 -13.09
N CYS A 217 20.89 19.87 -14.18
CA CYS A 217 21.02 19.16 -15.46
C CYS A 217 22.22 19.63 -16.31
N ARG A 218 22.78 20.81 -16.01
CA ARG A 218 23.93 21.39 -16.73
C ARG A 218 25.29 20.81 -16.34
N ARG A 219 25.36 20.02 -15.25
CA ARG A 219 26.60 19.34 -14.85
C ARG A 219 26.77 18.05 -15.66
N PRO A 220 27.99 17.74 -16.17
CA PRO A 220 28.22 16.48 -16.86
C PRO A 220 28.01 15.34 -15.87
N SER A 221 27.02 14.49 -16.13
CA SER A 221 26.83 13.25 -15.37
C SER A 221 27.41 12.10 -16.16
N SER A 222 28.32 11.35 -15.54
CA SER A 222 28.42 9.92 -15.81
C SER A 222 27.11 9.29 -15.33
N ASP A 223 26.36 8.70 -16.25
CA ASP A 223 25.15 7.89 -16.01
C ASP A 223 23.91 8.58 -15.43
N TYR A 224 23.35 9.55 -16.16
CA TYR A 224 21.90 9.79 -16.11
C TYR A 224 21.33 10.02 -17.53
N PRO A 225 20.33 9.23 -17.99
CA PRO A 225 19.74 9.45 -19.31
C PRO A 225 19.07 10.82 -19.34
N ARG A 226 19.47 11.63 -20.33
CA ARG A 226 19.03 13.00 -20.57
C ARG A 226 17.52 13.15 -20.41
N CYS A 227 17.11 14.01 -19.49
CA CYS A 227 15.78 14.62 -19.50
C CYS A 227 15.68 15.55 -20.72
N LEU A 228 15.38 15.01 -21.90
CA LEU A 228 14.96 15.83 -23.03
C LEU A 228 13.51 16.27 -22.79
N SER A 229 13.35 17.56 -22.51
CA SER A 229 12.09 18.27 -22.60
C SER A 229 11.56 18.17 -24.04
N GLY A 230 10.57 17.31 -24.27
CA GLY A 230 9.82 17.29 -25.51
C GLY A 230 8.90 18.50 -25.59
N ALA A 231 9.37 19.58 -26.21
CA ALA A 231 8.48 20.48 -26.92
C ALA A 231 8.13 19.80 -28.25
N PRO A 232 6.85 19.67 -28.63
CA PRO A 232 6.52 19.17 -29.96
C PRO A 232 7.06 20.16 -31.00
N PRO A 233 7.66 19.70 -32.11
CA PRO A 233 8.08 20.58 -33.19
C PRO A 233 6.86 21.31 -33.75
N ALA A 234 7.03 22.61 -34.01
CA ALA A 234 6.01 23.46 -34.61
C ALA A 234 5.50 22.84 -35.92
N ALA A 235 4.19 22.65 -36.00
CA ALA A 235 3.53 22.24 -37.23
C ALA A 235 3.75 23.33 -38.29
N GLY A 236 4.52 23.00 -39.34
CA GLY A 236 4.63 23.80 -40.54
C GLY A 236 3.25 23.98 -41.17
N ARG A 237 2.93 25.23 -41.51
CA ARG A 237 1.72 25.58 -42.25
C ARG A 237 1.77 24.90 -43.62
N LEU A 238 0.86 23.97 -43.86
CA LEU A 238 0.37 23.67 -45.20
C LEU A 238 -0.80 24.60 -45.48
N ARG A 239 -0.74 25.35 -46.60
CA ARG A 239 -1.82 25.70 -47.53
C ARG A 239 -1.40 26.86 -48.45
N PRO A 240 -2.04 27.02 -49.63
CA PRO A 240 -3.01 26.14 -50.28
C PRO A 240 -2.36 25.14 -51.25
#